data_AF-A0AAP6DBQ0-F1
#
_entry.id   AF-A0AAP6DBQ0-F1
#
_cell.length_a   1.000
_cell.length_b   1.000
_cell.length_c   1.000
_cell.angle_alpha   90.00
_cell.angle_beta   90.00
_cell.angle_gamma   90.00
#
_symmetry.space_group_name_H-M   'P 1'
#
loop_
_entity.id
_entity.type
_entity.pdbx_description
1 polymer ?
#
loop_
_entity_poly.entity_id
_entity_poly.type
_entity_poly.pdbx_seq_one_letter_code
_entity_poly.pdbx_strand_id
1 'polypeptide(L)'
;LLHMLDDVYPHYYGGQRDVGYPSNLMILSRHPITEVSVYRAPNGQEVIRAVWLPKGQAPITLFAAHPPSPRTSELWHQRNALVRTIETLTALYPEPEVLVVGDFNLSSVSPRFSTLFPSFQTAPVTSWPTNIKGINVPEPMMIGIDHLWLKSEQGQRIICSRESSALPQGSDHRMVTTQIGVHIP
;
A
#
# COMPACT_ATOMS: atom_id res chain seq x y z
N LEU A 1 -3.15 -19.01 -25.15
CA LEU A 1 -2.49 -19.69 -24.01
C LEU A 1 -3.07 -19.08 -22.74
N LEU A 2 -3.48 -19.89 -21.75
CA LEU A 2 -3.79 -19.38 -20.41
C LEU A 2 -2.45 -19.06 -19.73
N HIS A 3 -2.22 -17.80 -19.41
CA HIS A 3 -1.07 -17.40 -18.59
C HIS A 3 -1.45 -17.55 -17.12
N MET A 4 -0.61 -18.23 -16.35
CA MET A 4 -0.70 -18.25 -14.90
C MET A 4 -0.20 -16.91 -14.34
N LEU A 5 -0.62 -16.56 -13.12
CA LEU A 5 -0.13 -15.34 -12.44
C LEU A 5 1.40 -15.29 -12.40
N ASP A 6 2.05 -16.43 -12.18
CA ASP A 6 3.51 -16.57 -12.12
C ASP A 6 4.20 -16.31 -13.48
N ASP A 7 3.50 -16.52 -14.61
CA ASP A 7 4.03 -16.20 -15.95
C ASP A 7 4.14 -14.69 -16.16
N VAL A 8 3.28 -13.91 -15.48
CA VAL A 8 3.24 -12.46 -15.57
C VAL A 8 4.06 -11.82 -14.44
N TYR A 9 3.96 -12.36 -13.23
CA TYR A 9 4.56 -11.85 -12.01
C TYR A 9 5.45 -12.91 -11.33
N PRO A 10 6.64 -13.21 -11.90
CA PRO A 10 7.50 -14.28 -11.39
C PRO A 10 8.11 -13.98 -10.01
N HIS A 11 7.97 -12.75 -9.50
CA HIS A 11 8.46 -12.36 -8.19
C HIS A 11 7.28 -11.99 -7.30
N TYR A 12 7.06 -12.73 -6.22
CA TYR A 12 5.96 -12.48 -5.32
C TYR A 12 6.30 -12.81 -3.86
N TYR A 13 5.52 -12.24 -2.95
CA TYR A 13 5.58 -12.55 -1.51
C TYR A 13 4.17 -12.56 -0.92
N GLY A 14 3.83 -13.60 -0.16
CA GLY A 14 2.47 -13.95 0.22
C GLY A 14 1.88 -15.00 -0.73
N GLY A 15 1.08 -15.93 -0.18
CA GLY A 15 0.50 -17.08 -0.88
C GLY A 15 1.41 -18.31 -0.98
N GLN A 16 2.71 -18.23 -0.64
CA GLN A 16 3.57 -19.42 -0.60
C GLN A 16 3.22 -20.34 0.57
N ARG A 17 3.42 -21.66 0.38
CA ARG A 17 3.10 -22.70 1.38
C ARG A 17 3.65 -22.42 2.78
N ASP A 18 4.89 -21.95 2.88
CA ASP A 18 5.58 -21.71 4.16
C ASP A 18 5.51 -20.24 4.63
N VAL A 19 4.94 -19.34 3.82
CA VAL A 19 4.80 -17.90 4.12
C VAL A 19 3.36 -17.56 4.51
N GLY A 20 2.36 -18.22 3.90
CA GLY A 20 0.96 -17.85 4.04
C GLY A 20 0.69 -16.46 3.48
N TYR A 21 -0.25 -15.71 4.07
CA TYR A 21 -0.56 -14.33 3.69
C TYR A 21 -0.32 -13.40 4.88
N PRO A 22 0.90 -12.87 5.07
CA PRO A 22 1.18 -11.95 6.17
C PRO A 22 0.26 -10.72 6.07
N SER A 23 -0.47 -10.41 7.15
CA SER A 23 -1.56 -9.41 7.14
C SER A 23 -2.59 -9.56 6.00
N ASN A 24 -2.87 -10.78 5.54
CA ASN A 24 -3.75 -11.05 4.39
C ASN A 24 -3.29 -10.33 3.10
N LEU A 25 -1.99 -10.08 2.96
CA LEU A 25 -1.40 -9.41 1.81
C LEU A 25 -0.67 -10.40 0.90
N MET A 26 -0.66 -10.05 -0.39
CA MET A 26 0.20 -10.63 -1.39
C MET A 26 0.75 -9.52 -2.27
N ILE A 27 2.06 -9.57 -2.52
CA ILE A 27 2.77 -8.63 -3.39
C ILE A 27 3.17 -9.39 -4.64
N LEU A 28 2.79 -8.87 -5.80
CA LEU A 28 3.09 -9.43 -7.12
C LEU A 28 3.97 -8.44 -7.90
N SER A 29 5.02 -8.92 -8.54
CA SER A 29 5.95 -8.08 -9.28
C SER A 29 6.55 -8.78 -10.50
N ARG A 30 6.73 -7.97 -11.56
CA ARG A 30 7.49 -8.36 -12.77
C ARG A 30 9.00 -8.22 -12.59
N HIS A 31 9.43 -7.58 -11.51
CA HIS A 31 10.83 -7.31 -11.18
C HIS A 31 11.17 -7.86 -9.80
N PRO A 32 12.45 -8.16 -9.52
CA PRO A 32 12.84 -8.80 -8.27
C PRO A 32 12.36 -8.04 -7.02
N ILE A 33 11.93 -8.82 -6.02
CA ILE A 33 11.67 -8.38 -4.66
C ILE A 33 12.66 -9.16 -3.79
N THR A 34 13.50 -8.47 -3.03
CA THR A 34 14.56 -9.05 -2.20
C THR A 34 14.46 -8.55 -0.77
N GLU A 35 15.27 -9.12 0.14
CA GLU A 35 15.39 -8.67 1.54
C GLU A 35 14.04 -8.52 2.26
N VAL A 36 13.15 -9.49 2.03
CA VAL A 36 11.81 -9.46 2.61
C VAL A 36 11.88 -9.75 4.11
N SER A 37 11.29 -8.88 4.91
CA SER A 37 11.10 -9.07 6.35
C SER A 37 9.67 -8.73 6.76
N VAL A 38 9.17 -9.43 7.76
CA VAL A 38 7.82 -9.20 8.32
C VAL A 38 7.98 -8.65 9.73
N TYR A 39 7.60 -7.39 9.90
CA TYR A 39 7.57 -6.74 11.21
C TYR A 39 6.23 -6.99 11.86
N ARG A 40 6.24 -7.62 13.03
CA ARG A 40 5.04 -7.85 13.83
C ARG A 40 4.91 -6.74 14.87
N ALA A 41 3.83 -5.98 14.81
CA ALA A 41 3.44 -5.09 15.88
C ALA A 41 2.99 -5.91 17.12
N PRO A 42 3.07 -5.35 18.33
CA PRO A 42 2.71 -6.07 19.58
C PRO A 42 1.29 -6.66 19.61
N ASN A 43 0.39 -6.13 18.79
CA ASN A 43 -1.00 -6.57 18.63
C ASN A 43 -1.17 -7.67 17.55
N GLY A 44 -0.08 -8.25 17.04
CA GLY A 44 -0.09 -9.32 16.03
C GLY A 44 -0.33 -8.86 14.59
N GLN A 45 -0.49 -7.55 14.35
CA GLN A 45 -0.57 -7.00 12.99
C GLN A 45 0.82 -6.98 12.35
N GLU A 46 0.88 -7.24 11.05
CA GLU A 46 2.15 -7.40 10.34
C GLU A 46 2.34 -6.32 9.26
N VAL A 47 3.58 -5.89 9.07
CA VAL A 47 4.02 -5.05 7.96
C VAL A 47 5.08 -5.82 7.19
N ILE A 48 4.89 -5.95 5.89
CA ILE A 48 5.90 -6.53 5.00
C ILE A 48 6.85 -5.38 4.60
N ARG A 49 8.14 -5.52 4.91
CA ARG A 49 9.21 -4.70 4.33
C ARG A 49 9.91 -5.53 3.26
N ALA A 50 10.27 -4.91 2.14
CA ALA A 50 11.09 -5.54 1.11
C ALA A 50 11.91 -4.49 0.35
N VAL A 51 12.87 -4.95 -0.45
CA VAL A 51 13.55 -4.13 -1.45
C VAL A 51 13.01 -4.53 -2.82
N TRP A 52 12.35 -3.59 -3.51
CA TRP A 52 11.88 -3.77 -4.88
C TRP A 52 12.94 -3.23 -5.85
N LEU A 53 13.25 -3.99 -6.91
CA LEU A 53 14.30 -3.67 -7.88
C LEU A 53 13.72 -3.41 -9.28
N PRO A 54 13.05 -2.26 -9.53
CA PRO A 54 12.57 -1.92 -10.87
C PRO A 54 13.72 -1.89 -11.89
N LYS A 55 13.47 -2.40 -13.09
CA LYS A 55 14.51 -2.51 -14.12
C LYS A 55 15.09 -1.13 -14.50
N GLY A 56 16.41 -0.99 -14.39
CA GLY A 56 17.14 0.21 -14.82
C GLY A 56 16.92 1.43 -13.92
N GLN A 57 16.45 1.25 -12.69
CA GLN A 57 16.15 2.32 -11.76
C GLN A 57 16.72 2.01 -10.37
N ALA A 58 16.80 3.01 -9.50
CA ALA A 58 17.25 2.82 -8.12
C ALA A 58 16.29 1.87 -7.35
N PRO A 59 16.81 1.00 -6.46
CA PRO A 59 16.00 0.19 -5.56
C PRO A 59 15.00 1.03 -4.76
N ILE A 60 13.82 0.47 -4.47
CA ILE A 60 12.81 1.10 -3.62
C ILE A 60 12.61 0.23 -2.39
N THR A 61 12.72 0.82 -1.20
CA THR A 61 12.29 0.15 0.03
C THR A 61 10.76 0.19 0.11
N LEU A 62 10.14 -0.98 0.08
CA LEU A 62 8.70 -1.16 0.10
C LEU A 62 8.23 -1.51 1.51
N PHE A 63 7.19 -0.82 1.98
CA PHE A 63 6.40 -1.21 3.15
C PHE A 63 4.94 -1.45 2.71
N ALA A 64 4.47 -2.68 2.85
CA ALA A 64 3.08 -3.06 2.57
C ALA A 64 2.36 -3.44 3.87
N ALA A 65 1.17 -2.87 4.08
CA ALA A 65 0.38 -3.11 5.29
C ALA A 65 -1.13 -3.06 5.01
N HIS A 66 -1.87 -3.83 5.79
CA HIS A 66 -3.34 -3.85 5.80
C HIS A 66 -3.81 -3.89 7.26
N PRO A 67 -3.71 -2.76 7.98
CA PRO A 67 -4.22 -2.68 9.35
C PRO A 67 -5.73 -2.94 9.42
N PRO A 68 -6.26 -3.30 10.61
CA PRO A 68 -7.65 -3.69 10.73
C PRO A 68 -8.60 -2.51 10.49
N SER A 69 -9.77 -2.83 9.95
CA SER A 69 -10.88 -1.87 9.87
C SER A 69 -11.30 -1.41 11.28
N PRO A 70 -11.36 -0.09 11.55
CA PRO A 70 -11.55 0.49 12.89
C PRO A 70 -13.01 0.42 13.36
N ARG A 71 -13.58 -0.78 13.40
CA ARG A 71 -14.99 -1.04 13.76
C ARG A 71 -15.26 -0.99 15.26
N THR A 72 -14.19 -1.00 16.07
CA THR A 72 -14.22 -0.84 17.52
C THR A 72 -13.06 0.06 17.96
N SER A 73 -13.11 0.58 19.19
CA SER A 73 -12.00 1.37 19.76
C SER A 73 -10.68 0.59 19.76
N GLU A 74 -10.74 -0.69 20.16
CA GLU A 74 -9.61 -1.61 20.13
C GLU A 74 -8.98 -1.68 18.72
N LEU A 75 -9.78 -1.95 17.69
CA LEU A 75 -9.29 -2.04 16.30
C LEU A 75 -8.78 -0.68 15.79
N TRP A 76 -9.37 0.43 16.23
CA TRP A 76 -8.87 1.77 15.92
C TRP A 76 -7.47 2.02 16.51
N HIS A 77 -7.25 1.63 17.76
CA HIS A 77 -5.93 1.71 18.40
C HIS A 77 -4.92 0.79 17.70
N GLN A 78 -5.34 -0.42 17.34
CA GLN A 78 -4.48 -1.38 16.64
C GLN A 78 -4.06 -0.87 15.24
N ARG A 79 -5.01 -0.31 14.47
CA ARG A 79 -4.72 0.37 13.19
C ARG A 79 -3.71 1.49 13.40
N ASN A 80 -3.94 2.36 14.38
CA ASN A 80 -3.05 3.49 14.66
C ASN A 80 -1.63 3.06 15.07
N ALA A 81 -1.53 1.98 15.87
CA ALA A 81 -0.25 1.42 16.29
C ALA A 81 0.55 0.91 15.08
N LEU A 82 -0.09 0.18 14.15
CA LEU A 82 0.60 -0.30 12.95
C LEU A 82 1.08 0.85 12.06
N VAL A 83 0.24 1.88 11.85
CA VAL A 83 0.64 3.09 11.12
C VAL A 83 1.84 3.76 11.79
N ARG A 84 1.85 3.87 13.12
CA ARG A 84 2.96 4.47 13.87
C ARG A 84 4.23 3.63 13.79
N THR A 85 4.12 2.31 13.74
CA THR A 85 5.25 1.41 13.51
C THR A 85 5.88 1.70 12.15
N ILE A 86 5.08 1.87 11.09
CA ILE A 86 5.61 2.20 9.76
C ILE A 86 6.30 3.58 9.77
N GLU A 87 5.68 4.61 10.36
CA GLU A 87 6.34 5.94 10.51
C GLU A 87 7.71 5.80 11.19
N THR A 88 7.76 5.02 12.27
CA THR A 88 8.99 4.78 13.04
C THR A 88 10.03 4.04 12.21
N LEU A 89 9.64 2.99 11.48
CA LEU A 89 10.53 2.25 10.59
C LEU A 89 11.09 3.14 9.48
N THR A 90 10.26 3.97 8.85
CA THR A 90 10.71 4.90 7.80
C THR A 90 11.62 6.02 8.31
N ALA A 91 11.51 6.38 9.59
CA ALA A 91 12.38 7.36 10.23
C ALA A 91 13.71 6.75 10.70
N LEU A 92 13.68 5.52 11.21
CA LEU A 92 14.88 4.80 11.68
C LEU A 92 15.76 4.31 10.53
N TYR A 93 15.15 3.97 9.39
CA TYR A 93 15.84 3.52 8.19
C TYR A 93 15.55 4.50 7.04
N PRO A 94 16.23 5.67 7.01
CA PRO A 94 15.93 6.76 6.08
C PRO A 94 16.49 6.47 4.68
N GLU A 95 15.98 5.42 4.04
CA GLU A 95 16.34 5.07 2.67
C GLU A 95 15.92 6.20 1.71
N PRO A 96 16.68 6.45 0.63
CA PRO A 96 16.40 7.57 -0.28
C PRO A 96 15.07 7.39 -1.03
N GLU A 97 14.74 6.15 -1.35
CA GLU A 97 13.56 5.76 -2.12
C GLU A 97 12.69 4.82 -1.28
N VAL A 98 11.51 5.29 -0.87
CA VAL A 98 10.59 4.53 -0.01
C VAL A 98 9.17 4.58 -0.57
N LEU A 99 8.52 3.42 -0.60
CA LEU A 99 7.12 3.28 -0.96
C LEU A 99 6.35 2.63 0.20
N VAL A 100 5.35 3.32 0.72
CA VAL A 100 4.40 2.76 1.69
C VAL A 100 3.06 2.58 0.99
N VAL A 101 2.46 1.39 1.02
CA VAL A 101 1.25 1.08 0.23
C VAL A 101 0.32 0.07 0.91
N GLY A 102 -0.99 0.21 0.70
CA GLY A 102 -2.00 -0.78 1.10
C GLY A 102 -3.36 -0.17 1.44
N ASP A 103 -4.29 -0.99 1.94
CA ASP A 103 -5.51 -0.52 2.59
C ASP A 103 -5.20 -0.16 4.04
N PHE A 104 -5.15 1.13 4.33
CA PHE A 104 -4.81 1.62 5.67
C PHE A 104 -6.03 1.78 6.59
N ASN A 105 -7.23 1.51 6.07
CA ASN A 105 -8.49 1.71 6.77
C ASN A 105 -8.58 3.12 7.43
N LEU A 106 -7.93 4.11 6.81
CA LEU A 106 -7.79 5.48 7.29
C LEU A 106 -8.35 6.43 6.25
N SER A 107 -9.36 7.22 6.60
CA SER A 107 -9.92 8.17 5.64
C SER A 107 -8.91 9.26 5.24
N SER A 108 -8.76 9.50 3.94
CA SER A 108 -7.91 10.55 3.36
C SER A 108 -8.30 11.97 3.78
N VAL A 109 -9.55 12.18 4.21
CA VAL A 109 -10.02 13.49 4.69
C VAL A 109 -9.86 13.67 6.21
N SER A 110 -9.30 12.67 6.90
CA SER A 110 -9.04 12.78 8.34
C SER A 110 -7.82 13.68 8.63
N PRO A 111 -7.82 14.46 9.72
CA PRO A 111 -6.65 15.25 10.12
C PRO A 111 -5.38 14.41 10.35
N ARG A 112 -5.54 13.13 10.75
CA ARG A 112 -4.41 12.22 10.91
C ARG A 112 -3.72 11.98 9.57
N PHE A 113 -4.48 11.71 8.50
CA PHE A 113 -3.91 11.43 7.17
C PHE A 113 -3.00 12.57 6.71
N SER A 114 -3.41 13.83 6.85
CA SER A 114 -2.62 14.99 6.43
C SER A 114 -1.31 15.20 7.20
N THR A 115 -1.13 14.51 8.34
CA THR A 115 0.10 14.58 9.16
C THR A 115 1.03 13.39 8.95
N LEU A 116 0.55 12.32 8.29
CA LEU A 116 1.36 11.12 8.07
C LEU A 116 2.38 11.36 6.97
N PHE A 117 3.62 10.94 7.21
CA PHE A 117 4.71 10.96 6.23
C PHE A 117 4.87 12.33 5.53
N PRO A 118 5.13 13.43 6.28
CA PRO A 118 5.03 14.80 5.76
C PRO A 118 5.99 15.12 4.60
N SER A 119 7.06 14.35 4.42
CA SER A 119 8.00 14.49 3.31
C SER A 119 7.70 13.59 2.10
N PHE A 120 6.65 12.77 2.18
CA PHE A 120 6.30 11.83 1.13
C PHE A 120 5.21 12.43 0.23
N GLN A 121 5.31 12.18 -1.06
CA GLN A 121 4.25 12.45 -2.02
C GLN A 121 3.08 11.50 -1.77
N THR A 122 1.86 12.01 -1.83
CA THR A 122 0.64 11.19 -1.82
C THR A 122 -0.46 11.88 -2.62
N ALA A 123 -1.35 11.08 -3.22
CA ALA A 123 -2.50 11.54 -3.99
C ALA A 123 -3.70 10.65 -3.63
N PRO A 124 -4.50 10.99 -2.61
CA PRO A 124 -5.63 10.14 -2.22
C PRO A 124 -6.65 10.04 -3.36
N VAL A 125 -7.18 8.84 -3.57
CA VAL A 125 -8.29 8.56 -4.49
C VAL A 125 -9.41 7.88 -3.72
N THR A 126 -10.64 8.09 -4.14
CA THR A 126 -11.79 7.41 -3.54
C THR A 126 -11.78 5.94 -3.93
N SER A 127 -11.86 5.05 -2.93
CA SER A 127 -11.72 3.62 -3.14
C SER A 127 -12.78 2.78 -2.43
N TRP A 128 -13.44 3.31 -1.40
CA TRP A 128 -14.41 2.56 -0.59
C TRP A 128 -15.50 3.46 -0.01
N PRO A 129 -16.73 2.98 0.23
CA PRO A 129 -17.27 1.67 -0.18
C PRO A 129 -17.84 1.73 -1.60
N THR A 130 -17.74 0.65 -2.36
CA THR A 130 -18.45 0.54 -3.66
C THR A 130 -19.94 0.23 -3.47
N ASN A 131 -20.31 -0.38 -2.34
CA ASN A 131 -21.67 -0.82 -2.04
C ASN A 131 -21.97 -0.73 -0.54
N ILE A 132 -23.19 -0.30 -0.19
CA ILE A 132 -23.71 -0.33 1.17
C ILE A 132 -25.04 -1.08 1.16
N LYS A 133 -25.10 -2.25 1.80
CA LYS A 133 -26.32 -3.08 1.93
C LYS A 133 -27.02 -3.37 0.58
N GLY A 134 -26.24 -3.65 -0.47
CA GLY A 134 -26.74 -3.92 -1.81
C GLY A 134 -26.91 -2.67 -2.68
N ILE A 135 -26.77 -1.46 -2.14
CA ILE A 135 -26.91 -0.21 -2.88
C ILE A 135 -25.53 0.28 -3.32
N ASN A 136 -25.35 0.48 -4.63
CA ASN A 136 -24.11 1.04 -5.17
C ASN A 136 -23.92 2.49 -4.72
N VAL A 137 -22.71 2.79 -4.28
CA VAL A 137 -22.35 4.13 -3.82
C VAL A 137 -21.75 4.91 -4.99
N PRO A 138 -22.23 6.13 -5.30
CA PRO A 138 -21.59 6.99 -6.29
C PRO A 138 -20.17 7.39 -5.86
N GLU A 139 -19.25 7.50 -6.81
CA GLU A 139 -17.85 7.84 -6.53
C GLU A 139 -17.64 9.10 -5.65
N PRO A 140 -18.40 10.21 -5.83
CA PRO A 140 -18.21 11.39 -4.98
C PRO A 140 -18.59 11.19 -3.50
N MET A 141 -19.29 10.10 -3.17
CA MET A 141 -19.69 9.75 -1.81
C MET A 141 -18.76 8.71 -1.16
N MET A 142 -17.81 8.18 -1.93
CA MET A 142 -16.78 7.27 -1.43
C MET A 142 -15.68 8.06 -0.70
N ILE A 143 -14.91 7.35 0.11
CA ILE A 143 -13.71 7.85 0.78
C ILE A 143 -12.47 7.11 0.26
N GLY A 144 -11.31 7.74 0.38
CA GLY A 144 -10.03 7.07 0.14
C GLY A 144 -9.51 6.43 1.41
N ILE A 145 -9.32 5.11 1.40
CA ILE A 145 -8.68 4.35 2.50
C ILE A 145 -7.49 3.52 2.04
N ASP A 146 -7.43 3.24 0.73
CA ASP A 146 -6.30 2.64 0.05
C ASP A 146 -5.27 3.72 -0.29
N HIS A 147 -4.09 3.64 0.31
CA HIS A 147 -3.10 4.71 0.30
C HIS A 147 -1.77 4.29 -0.30
N LEU A 148 -1.07 5.31 -0.80
CA LEU A 148 0.30 5.22 -1.24
C LEU A 148 1.03 6.49 -0.80
N TRP A 149 2.18 6.34 -0.18
CA TRP A 149 3.12 7.41 0.12
C TRP A 149 4.47 7.08 -0.53
N LEU A 150 5.00 8.02 -1.31
CA LEU A 150 6.26 7.90 -2.03
C LEU A 150 7.27 8.94 -1.52
N LYS A 151 8.38 8.47 -0.93
CA LYS A 151 9.58 9.27 -0.73
C LYS A 151 10.53 9.01 -1.90
N SER A 152 11.01 10.08 -2.51
CA SER A 152 12.10 10.03 -3.48
C SER A 152 13.01 11.21 -3.23
N GLU A 153 14.23 10.93 -2.80
CA GLU A 153 15.26 11.95 -2.64
C GLU A 153 15.67 12.51 -4.01
N GLN A 154 15.95 13.81 -4.06
CA GLN A 154 16.28 14.53 -5.30
C GLN A 154 15.16 14.56 -6.36
N GLY A 155 13.95 14.07 -6.04
CA GLY A 155 12.80 14.13 -6.95
C GLY A 155 12.93 13.22 -8.18
N GLN A 156 13.74 12.16 -8.10
CA GLN A 156 13.93 11.21 -9.20
C GLN A 156 12.64 10.45 -9.54
N ARG A 157 11.71 10.34 -8.59
CA ARG A 157 10.39 9.75 -8.82
C ARG A 157 9.27 10.69 -8.42
N ILE A 158 8.22 10.71 -9.22
CA ILE A 158 7.03 11.50 -8.97
C ILE A 158 5.76 10.68 -9.21
N ILE A 159 4.72 10.93 -8.40
CA ILE A 159 3.39 10.40 -8.69
C ILE A 159 2.82 11.19 -9.87
N CYS A 160 2.74 10.58 -11.05
CA CYS A 160 2.19 11.22 -12.25
C CYS A 160 0.66 11.19 -12.24
N SER A 161 0.09 10.06 -11.82
CA SER A 161 -1.35 9.88 -11.72
C SER A 161 -1.69 8.83 -10.67
N ARG A 162 -2.88 8.95 -10.11
CA ARG A 162 -3.49 7.96 -9.26
C ARG A 162 -4.99 7.96 -9.55
N GLU A 163 -5.55 6.79 -9.82
CA GLU A 163 -6.94 6.62 -10.22
C GLU A 163 -7.54 5.38 -9.56
N SER A 164 -8.86 5.38 -9.38
CA SER A 164 -9.59 4.19 -8.94
C SER A 164 -10.48 3.65 -10.07
N SER A 165 -10.58 2.33 -10.15
CA SER A 165 -11.37 1.63 -11.15
C SER A 165 -12.35 0.67 -10.49
N ALA A 166 -13.55 0.57 -11.07
CA ALA A 166 -14.56 -0.41 -10.66
C ALA A 166 -14.24 -1.84 -11.13
N LEU A 167 -13.12 -2.04 -11.84
CA LEU A 167 -12.64 -3.35 -12.28
C LEU A 167 -11.39 -3.77 -11.49
N PRO A 168 -11.25 -5.05 -11.13
CA PRO A 168 -12.23 -6.13 -11.31
C PRO A 168 -13.47 -5.95 -10.41
N GLN A 169 -14.61 -6.51 -10.85
CA GLN A 169 -15.85 -6.47 -10.06
C GLN A 169 -15.81 -7.50 -8.91
N GLY A 170 -16.63 -7.29 -7.89
CA GLY A 170 -16.82 -8.23 -6.78
C GLY A 170 -16.14 -7.85 -5.46
N SER A 171 -15.43 -6.71 -5.42
CA SER A 171 -14.87 -6.13 -4.21
C SER A 171 -15.73 -4.96 -3.70
N ASP A 172 -15.78 -4.78 -2.37
CA ASP A 172 -16.33 -3.58 -1.74
C ASP A 172 -15.36 -2.38 -1.83
N HIS A 173 -14.13 -2.62 -2.32
CA HIS A 173 -13.15 -1.60 -2.71
C HIS A 173 -13.05 -1.49 -4.25
N ARG A 174 -12.65 -0.31 -4.72
CA ARG A 174 -12.17 -0.09 -6.08
C ARG A 174 -10.69 -0.42 -6.18
N MET A 175 -10.26 -0.95 -7.33
CA MET A 175 -8.84 -1.11 -7.62
C MET A 175 -8.19 0.25 -7.75
N VAL A 176 -7.05 0.47 -7.08
CA VAL A 176 -6.29 1.72 -7.20
C VAL A 176 -5.03 1.50 -8.02
N THR A 177 -4.88 2.29 -9.09
CA THR A 177 -3.69 2.30 -9.94
C THR A 177 -2.91 3.56 -9.67
N THR A 178 -1.59 3.43 -9.50
CA THR A 178 -0.67 4.58 -9.36
C THR A 178 0.39 4.48 -10.44
N GLN A 179 0.55 5.55 -11.23
CA GLN A 179 1.66 5.68 -12.16
C GLN A 179 2.76 6.53 -11.53
N ILE A 180 3.92 5.93 -11.31
CA ILE A 180 5.11 6.62 -10.81
C ILE A 180 6.04 6.85 -12.00
N GLY A 181 6.27 8.12 -12.32
CA GLY A 181 7.24 8.53 -13.33
C GLY A 181 8.64 8.57 -12.75
N VAL A 182 9.65 8.41 -13.62
CA VAL A 182 11.06 8.60 -13.28
C VAL A 182 11.55 9.81 -14.04
N HIS A 183 12.08 10.80 -13.31
CA HIS A 183 12.81 11.89 -13.92
C HIS A 183 14.23 11.41 -14.23
N ILE A 184 14.54 11.29 -15.51
CA ILE A 184 15.89 11.03 -15.98
C ILE A 184 16.48 12.43 -16.27
N PRO A 185 17.50 12.87 -15.53
CA PRO A 185 18.14 14.16 -15.79
C PRO A 185 18.80 14.22 -17.19
#